data_AF-A0A1J4JDY9-F1
#
_entry.id   AF-A0A1J4JDY9-F1
#
_cell.length_a   1.000
_cell.length_b   1.000
_cell.length_c   1.000
_cell.angle_alpha   90.00
_cell.angle_beta   90.00
_cell.angle_gamma   90.00
#
_symmetry.space_group_name_H-M   'P 1'
#
loop_
_entity.id
_entity.type
_entity.pdbx_description
1 polymer ?
#
loop_
_entity_poly.entity_id
_entity_poly.type
_entity_poly.pdbx_seq_one_letter_code
_entity_poly.pdbx_strand_id
1 'polypeptide(L)'
;MRLDYAFDGISVTTQTRAGIYNWKMNNINSKIQEEYSNSKNKFDFPDVIIPKNDRVKQNNFSSLFSSIVDSYEDEFNIQLEQVHQIYEENSDKHKEALMEKQYEFFEYIIPDKKKFEYSPIEEGTTFSSVSTIVGYNDGDLRPLPLDPLSTISVQKLYGTNHRFDTKIGVLYSGDINESQQTVLSKSLPDTSPHFREFLHGLGWVISLPEHSGFDGNLDMITFKSGASSVYYADFENQLMFHVAPLMPLSDDSQQIGRKRHIGNDPVQIIWSEKEINYNTYTTTSQFNQAHIIIYPLNTALFRVDVKYKNTMKWFGPLRGSTIVSKKALPSLVRQTAIGAMNSYNISIEHFRDKLSIISSLLLQIIDDNNGKTYSNHEGITSLMVKRKL
;
A
#
# COMPACT_ATOMS: atom_id res chain seq x y z
N MET A 1 32.69 0.32 -16.40
CA MET A 1 32.42 -0.75 -15.41
C MET A 1 33.52 -1.78 -15.58
N ARG A 2 34.33 -2.02 -14.54
CA ARG A 2 35.42 -3.01 -14.59
C ARG A 2 35.01 -4.17 -13.68
N LEU A 3 35.00 -5.38 -14.23
CA LEU A 3 34.69 -6.62 -13.50
C LEU A 3 36.01 -7.32 -13.23
N ASP A 4 36.49 -7.24 -12.00
CA ASP A 4 37.70 -7.96 -11.58
C ASP A 4 37.24 -9.26 -10.88
N TYR A 5 37.55 -10.39 -11.52
CA TYR A 5 37.25 -11.72 -11.00
C TYR A 5 38.38 -12.15 -10.05
N ALA A 6 38.14 -12.05 -8.75
CA ALA A 6 38.93 -12.74 -7.74
C ALA A 6 38.19 -14.01 -7.31
N PHE A 7 38.92 -15.09 -7.04
CA PHE A 7 38.36 -16.40 -6.68
C PHE A 7 37.52 -16.40 -5.37
N ASP A 8 37.56 -15.32 -4.59
CA ASP A 8 36.84 -15.14 -3.31
C ASP A 8 35.81 -14.00 -3.32
N GLY A 9 35.04 -13.88 -4.40
CA GLY A 9 33.88 -13.00 -4.47
C GLY A 9 33.96 -11.96 -5.60
N ILE A 10 32.79 -11.64 -6.14
CA ILE A 10 32.67 -10.70 -7.26
C ILE A 10 32.70 -9.28 -6.70
N SER A 11 33.70 -8.49 -7.07
CA SER A 11 33.72 -7.06 -6.77
C SER A 11 33.32 -6.26 -8.00
N VAL A 12 32.29 -5.42 -7.86
CA VAL A 12 31.82 -4.54 -8.93
C VAL A 12 32.19 -3.11 -8.58
N THR A 13 33.06 -2.53 -9.39
CA THR A 13 33.46 -1.12 -9.23
C THR A 13 32.80 -0.28 -10.31
N THR A 14 32.02 0.72 -9.88
CA THR A 14 31.42 1.71 -10.78
C THR A 14 31.95 3.11 -10.43
N GLN A 15 32.30 3.87 -11.46
CA GLN A 15 32.73 5.26 -11.32
C GLN A 15 31.66 6.16 -11.91
N THR A 16 31.09 7.04 -11.08
CA THR A 16 30.14 8.07 -11.49
C THR A 16 30.75 9.45 -11.25
N ARG A 17 30.07 10.53 -11.68
CA ARG A 17 30.49 11.90 -11.36
C ARG A 17 30.51 12.19 -9.85
N ALA A 18 29.79 11.40 -9.05
CA ALA A 18 29.69 11.55 -7.60
C ALA A 18 30.77 10.76 -6.82
N GLY A 19 31.52 9.86 -7.48
CA GLY A 19 32.57 9.08 -6.84
C GLY A 19 32.72 7.66 -7.38
N ILE A 20 33.57 6.87 -6.70
CA ILE A 20 33.82 5.46 -6.99
C ILE A 20 33.05 4.62 -5.96
N TYR A 21 32.17 3.76 -6.44
CA TYR A 21 31.38 2.84 -5.62
C TYR A 21 31.89 1.41 -5.82
N ASN A 22 32.33 0.79 -4.72
CA ASN A 22 32.84 -0.57 -4.70
C ASN A 22 31.82 -1.48 -4.02
N TRP A 23 31.24 -2.41 -4.78
CA TRP A 23 30.29 -3.40 -4.28
C TRP A 23 31.00 -4.73 -4.15
N LYS A 24 31.14 -5.24 -2.92
CA LYS A 24 31.59 -6.61 -2.67
C LYS A 24 30.37 -7.53 -2.65
N MET A 25 30.20 -8.34 -3.69
CA MET A 25 29.16 -9.36 -3.73
C MET A 25 29.67 -10.60 -3.01
N ASN A 26 28.98 -10.96 -1.93
CA ASN A 26 29.23 -12.22 -1.22
C ASN A 26 28.66 -13.38 -2.04
N ASN A 27 29.31 -14.54 -1.97
CA ASN A 27 28.74 -15.78 -2.49
C ASN A 27 27.40 -16.07 -1.81
N ILE A 28 26.46 -16.65 -2.55
CA ILE A 28 25.14 -17.05 -2.02
C ILE A 28 25.39 -17.97 -0.82
N ASN A 29 25.02 -17.51 0.37
CA ASN A 29 25.23 -18.22 1.63
C ASN A 29 24.35 -19.49 1.67
N SER A 30 24.85 -20.59 2.21
CA SER A 30 24.09 -21.83 2.44
C SER A 30 22.78 -21.59 3.21
N LYS A 31 22.73 -20.58 4.07
CA LYS A 31 21.50 -20.14 4.76
C LYS A 31 20.35 -19.79 3.81
N ILE A 32 20.63 -19.15 2.67
CA ILE A 32 19.58 -18.76 1.71
C ILE A 32 18.99 -20.02 1.03
N GLN A 33 19.84 -21.03 0.76
CA GLN A 33 19.39 -22.31 0.21
C GLN A 33 18.60 -23.12 1.24
N GLU A 34 18.98 -23.05 2.53
CA GLU A 34 18.26 -23.67 3.64
C GLU A 34 16.87 -23.05 3.84
N GLU A 35 16.76 -21.72 3.89
CA GLU A 35 15.48 -21.00 3.96
C GLU A 35 14.55 -21.37 2.79
N TYR A 36 15.11 -21.47 1.58
CA TYR A 36 14.35 -21.87 0.40
C TYR A 36 13.88 -23.32 0.47
N SER A 37 14.75 -24.24 0.92
CA SER A 37 14.42 -25.66 1.12
C SER A 37 13.34 -25.85 2.19
N ASN A 38 13.39 -25.07 3.28
CA ASN A 38 12.37 -25.08 4.32
C ASN A 38 11.01 -24.62 3.79
N SER A 39 11.00 -23.56 2.97
CA SER A 39 9.75 -23.14 2.31
C SER A 39 9.20 -24.10 1.26
N LYS A 40 10.00 -25.04 0.72
CA LYS A 40 9.47 -26.09 -0.17
C LYS A 40 8.55 -27.08 0.55
N ASN A 41 8.70 -27.26 1.86
CA ASN A 41 8.18 -28.46 2.53
C ASN A 41 6.88 -28.32 3.33
N LYS A 42 6.36 -27.10 3.55
CA LYS A 42 4.94 -26.78 3.84
C LYS A 42 4.84 -25.35 4.33
N PHE A 43 4.24 -24.47 3.52
CA PHE A 43 3.62 -23.25 4.02
C PHE A 43 2.11 -23.47 3.93
N ASP A 44 1.48 -23.68 5.07
CA ASP A 44 0.02 -23.70 5.16
C ASP A 44 -0.44 -22.24 5.12
N PHE A 45 -1.31 -21.92 4.15
CA PHE A 45 -1.85 -20.57 4.05
C PHE A 45 -2.67 -20.30 5.30
N PRO A 46 -2.45 -19.18 6.01
CA PRO A 46 -3.10 -18.97 7.30
C PRO A 46 -4.61 -18.98 7.13
N ASP A 47 -5.29 -19.64 8.09
CA ASP A 47 -6.73 -19.51 8.21
C ASP A 47 -7.09 -18.03 8.39
N VAL A 48 -8.24 -17.66 7.84
CA VAL A 48 -8.75 -16.28 7.88
C VAL A 48 -8.69 -15.76 9.30
N ILE A 49 -7.87 -14.74 9.55
CA ILE A 49 -7.82 -14.08 10.85
C ILE A 49 -9.13 -13.31 10.99
N ILE A 50 -10.11 -13.93 11.64
CA ILE A 50 -11.31 -13.26 12.11
C ILE A 50 -10.85 -12.32 13.23
N PRO A 51 -10.92 -10.99 13.07
CA PRO A 51 -10.66 -10.09 14.17
C PRO A 51 -11.70 -10.42 15.25
N LYS A 52 -11.26 -11.02 16.36
CA LYS A 52 -12.13 -11.12 17.52
C LYS A 52 -12.53 -9.69 17.88
N ASN A 53 -13.84 -9.45 17.96
CA ASN A 53 -14.45 -8.17 18.37
C ASN A 53 -14.15 -7.82 19.85
N ASP A 54 -13.07 -8.36 20.40
CA ASP A 54 -12.53 -7.99 21.69
C ASP A 54 -11.99 -6.57 21.53
N ARG A 55 -12.83 -5.58 21.82
CA ARG A 55 -12.39 -4.21 22.07
C ARG A 55 -11.32 -4.30 23.15
N VAL A 56 -10.06 -4.32 22.73
CA VAL A 56 -8.92 -4.23 23.63
C VAL A 56 -9.11 -2.91 24.37
N LYS A 57 -9.46 -2.99 25.66
CA LYS A 57 -9.56 -1.79 26.50
C LYS A 57 -8.26 -1.01 26.31
N GLN A 58 -8.35 0.30 26.11
CA GLN A 58 -7.23 1.19 25.74
C GLN A 58 -5.95 0.96 26.57
N ASN A 59 -6.12 0.56 27.83
CA ASN A 59 -5.04 0.22 28.77
C ASN A 59 -4.21 -1.01 28.32
N ASN A 60 -4.84 -2.01 27.71
CA ASN A 60 -4.15 -3.21 27.20
C ASN A 60 -3.36 -2.92 25.92
N PHE A 61 -3.82 -1.98 25.07
CA PHE A 61 -3.08 -1.57 23.88
C PHE A 61 -1.77 -0.87 24.25
N SER A 62 -1.81 0.04 25.23
CA SER A 62 -0.60 0.73 25.70
C SER A 62 0.46 -0.24 26.24
N SER A 63 0.03 -1.22 27.03
CA SER A 63 0.95 -2.24 27.57
C SER A 63 1.50 -3.18 26.51
N LEU A 64 0.68 -3.58 25.53
CA LEU A 64 1.09 -4.48 24.45
C LEU A 64 2.02 -3.77 23.46
N PHE A 65 1.70 -2.52 23.13
CA PHE A 65 2.55 -1.68 22.29
C PHE A 65 3.90 -1.44 22.95
N SER A 66 3.92 -1.09 24.25
CA SER A 66 5.17 -0.90 24.99
C SER A 66 6.00 -2.19 24.99
N SER A 67 5.41 -3.35 25.29
CA SER A 67 6.18 -4.60 25.28
C SER A 67 6.69 -5.01 23.90
N ILE A 68 5.96 -4.66 22.83
CA ILE A 68 6.40 -4.91 21.45
C ILE A 68 7.59 -3.99 21.12
N VAL A 69 7.49 -2.69 21.45
CA VAL A 69 8.57 -1.72 21.28
C VAL A 69 9.80 -2.12 22.09
N ASP A 70 9.63 -2.49 23.36
CA ASP A 70 10.71 -2.97 24.22
C ASP A 70 11.38 -4.24 23.65
N SER A 71 10.59 -5.16 23.07
CA SER A 71 11.16 -6.35 22.40
C SER A 71 11.98 -6.01 21.16
N TYR A 72 11.59 -4.95 20.43
CA TYR A 72 12.34 -4.47 19.27
C TYR A 72 13.63 -3.75 19.71
N GLU A 73 13.63 -3.08 20.86
CA GLU A 73 14.86 -2.49 21.43
C GLU A 73 15.86 -3.58 21.82
N ASP A 74 15.40 -4.66 22.45
CA ASP A 74 16.23 -5.80 22.84
C ASP A 74 16.76 -6.61 21.64
N GLU A 75 15.94 -6.81 20.61
CA GLU A 75 16.31 -7.62 19.44
C GLU A 75 17.30 -6.91 18.50
N PHE A 76 17.29 -5.57 18.46
CA PHE A 76 18.17 -4.79 17.59
C PHE A 76 19.34 -4.11 18.32
N ASN A 77 19.40 -4.14 19.66
CA ASN A 77 20.46 -3.54 20.48
C ASN A 77 20.84 -2.12 20.05
N ILE A 78 19.82 -1.32 19.68
CA ILE A 78 20.00 0.03 19.18
C ILE A 78 20.05 0.98 20.38
N GLN A 79 21.23 1.52 20.69
CA GLN A 79 21.32 2.69 21.56
C GLN A 79 20.70 3.89 20.83
N LEU A 80 19.45 4.22 21.16
CA LEU A 80 18.68 5.33 20.59
C LEU A 80 19.44 6.67 20.57
N GLU A 81 20.36 6.89 21.52
CA GLU A 81 21.25 8.06 21.55
C GLU A 81 22.16 8.17 20.33
N GLN A 82 22.70 7.04 19.83
CA GLN A 82 23.55 7.02 18.64
C GLN A 82 22.76 7.26 17.36
N VAL A 83 21.51 6.78 17.31
CA VAL A 83 20.62 7.03 16.17
C VAL A 83 20.19 8.49 16.12
N HIS A 84 19.94 9.13 17.27
CA HIS A 84 19.67 10.56 17.34
C HIS A 84 20.87 11.39 16.86
N GLN A 85 22.09 11.04 17.26
CA GLN A 85 23.31 11.70 16.81
C GLN A 85 23.54 11.57 15.30
N ILE A 86 23.37 10.35 14.75
CA ILE A 86 23.47 10.09 13.31
C ILE A 86 22.35 10.83 12.55
N TYR A 87 21.15 10.92 13.12
CA TYR A 87 20.04 11.64 12.52
C TYR A 87 20.30 13.15 12.49
N GLU A 88 20.83 13.74 13.56
CA GLU A 88 21.20 15.16 13.60
C GLU A 88 22.34 15.48 12.62
N GLU A 89 23.42 14.69 12.62
CA GLU A 89 24.56 14.90 11.71
C GLU A 89 24.18 14.73 10.23
N ASN A 90 23.27 13.80 9.91
CA ASN A 90 22.81 13.61 8.54
C ASN A 90 21.68 14.55 8.15
N SER A 91 20.85 15.00 9.10
CA SER A 91 19.81 16.02 8.89
C SER A 91 20.42 17.30 8.34
N ASP A 92 21.53 17.77 8.92
CA ASP A 92 22.12 19.05 8.51
C ASP A 92 22.81 18.97 7.16
N LYS A 93 23.46 17.84 6.85
CA LYS A 93 23.96 17.55 5.49
C LYS A 93 22.84 17.36 4.46
N HIS A 94 21.69 16.82 4.88
CA HIS A 94 20.52 16.68 4.01
C HIS A 94 19.87 18.04 3.72
N LYS A 95 19.80 18.92 4.73
CA LYS A 95 19.31 20.31 4.59
C LYS A 95 20.20 21.12 3.63
N GLU A 96 21.53 21.04 3.72
CA GLU A 96 22.44 21.68 2.76
C GLU A 96 22.23 21.16 1.31
N ALA A 97 22.10 19.84 1.14
CA ALA A 97 21.89 19.24 -0.18
C ALA A 97 20.50 19.52 -0.80
N LEU A 98 19.49 19.78 0.04
CA LEU A 98 18.15 20.19 -0.38
C LEU A 98 18.09 21.67 -0.74
N MET A 99 18.82 22.54 -0.03
CA MET A 99 18.88 23.99 -0.30
C MET A 99 19.53 24.33 -1.65
N GLU A 100 20.47 23.53 -2.15
CA GLU A 100 21.08 23.74 -3.49
C GLU A 100 20.14 23.39 -4.65
N LYS A 101 19.04 22.65 -4.41
CA LYS A 101 18.04 22.33 -5.43
C LYS A 101 16.79 23.15 -5.15
N GLN A 102 16.58 24.20 -5.95
CA GLN A 102 15.39 25.06 -5.92
C GLN A 102 14.08 24.26 -6.08
N TYR A 103 13.58 23.71 -4.99
CA TYR A 103 12.22 23.23 -4.80
C TYR A 103 11.72 23.81 -3.48
N GLU A 104 10.82 24.78 -3.56
CA GLU A 104 10.07 25.29 -2.41
C GLU A 104 9.13 24.17 -1.92
N PHE A 105 9.65 23.29 -1.05
CA PHE A 105 8.84 22.38 -0.25
C PHE A 105 8.55 23.10 1.07
N PHE A 106 7.26 23.26 1.38
CA PHE A 106 6.71 23.91 2.57
C PHE A 106 7.59 23.73 3.83
N GLU A 107 8.07 24.83 4.40
CA GLU A 107 8.67 24.83 5.73
C GLU A 107 7.63 24.35 6.74
N TYR A 108 7.95 23.27 7.44
CA TYR A 108 7.18 22.82 8.60
C TYR A 108 7.47 23.79 9.74
N ILE A 109 6.52 24.70 10.01
CA ILE A 109 6.56 25.50 11.25
C ILE A 109 6.21 24.55 12.39
N ILE A 110 7.21 24.11 13.14
CA ILE A 110 7.00 23.45 14.44
C ILE A 110 6.77 24.58 15.45
N PRO A 111 5.56 24.75 16.02
CA PRO A 111 5.35 25.73 17.07
C PRO A 111 6.17 25.31 18.30
N ASP A 112 6.83 26.28 18.93
CA ASP A 112 7.66 26.07 20.12
C ASP A 112 6.92 25.25 21.19
N LYS A 113 7.60 24.21 21.68
CA LYS A 113 7.09 23.31 22.74
C LYS A 113 6.94 24.08 24.07
N LYS A 114 5.85 24.81 24.25
CA LYS A 114 5.33 25.10 25.59
C LYS A 114 4.59 23.86 26.07
N LYS A 115 5.09 23.25 27.16
CA LYS A 115 4.40 22.16 27.86
C LYS A 115 3.05 22.69 28.34
N PHE A 116 1.96 22.24 27.74
CA PHE A 116 0.62 22.44 28.25
C PHE A 116 0.28 21.27 29.18
N GLU A 117 0.01 21.58 30.45
CA GLU A 117 -0.60 20.63 31.37
C GLU A 117 -2.06 20.43 30.96
N TYR A 118 -2.42 19.19 30.63
CA TYR A 118 -3.79 18.82 30.29
C TYR A 118 -4.59 18.52 31.55
N SER A 119 -5.61 19.33 31.80
CA SER A 119 -6.75 18.93 32.64
C SER A 119 -7.83 18.32 31.73
N PRO A 120 -8.56 17.29 32.17
CA PRO A 120 -9.68 16.74 31.40
C PRO A 120 -10.77 17.81 31.28
N ILE A 121 -11.17 18.14 30.06
CA ILE A 121 -12.25 19.10 29.82
C ILE A 121 -13.58 18.35 29.90
N GLU A 122 -14.30 18.55 31.01
CA GLU A 122 -15.71 18.23 31.14
C GLU A 122 -16.52 19.38 30.50
N GLU A 123 -17.22 19.09 29.39
CA GLU A 123 -18.07 19.99 28.58
C GLU A 123 -17.41 20.65 27.35
N GLY A 124 -18.17 20.67 26.25
CA GLY A 124 -17.68 20.79 24.87
C GLY A 124 -16.75 21.95 24.54
N THR A 125 -15.79 21.69 23.66
CA THR A 125 -14.82 22.66 23.14
C THR A 125 -15.51 23.84 22.46
N THR A 126 -15.39 25.03 23.05
CA THR A 126 -15.86 26.31 22.50
C THR A 126 -15.00 26.74 21.30
N PHE A 127 -15.51 27.61 20.42
CA PHE A 127 -14.77 28.13 19.24
C PHE A 127 -13.37 28.66 19.56
N SER A 128 -13.25 29.32 20.73
CA SER A 128 -12.00 29.82 21.30
C SER A 128 -10.92 28.75 21.53
N SER A 129 -11.33 27.52 21.84
CA SER A 129 -10.38 26.40 22.00
C SER A 129 -9.85 25.90 20.66
N VAL A 130 -10.63 25.99 19.57
CA VAL A 130 -10.17 25.63 18.22
C VAL A 130 -9.22 26.70 17.66
N SER A 131 -9.50 27.99 17.84
CA SER A 131 -8.60 29.06 17.40
C SER A 131 -7.24 29.01 18.13
N THR A 132 -7.24 28.64 19.41
CA THR A 132 -6.02 28.42 20.18
C THR A 132 -5.19 27.23 19.65
N ILE A 133 -5.83 26.17 19.17
CA ILE A 133 -5.14 24.98 18.63
C ILE A 133 -4.56 25.24 17.23
N VAL A 134 -5.27 26.01 16.38
CA VAL A 134 -4.89 26.19 14.96
C VAL A 134 -4.02 27.45 14.76
N GLY A 135 -3.91 28.35 15.74
CA GLY A 135 -3.07 29.54 15.66
C GLY A 135 -3.59 30.63 14.73
N TYR A 136 -4.87 30.57 14.33
CA TYR A 136 -5.53 31.60 13.53
C TYR A 136 -6.21 32.64 14.43
N ASN A 137 -6.19 33.91 14.00
CA ASN A 137 -6.93 34.98 14.66
C ASN A 137 -8.45 34.72 14.53
N ASP A 138 -9.20 34.84 15.63
CA ASP A 138 -10.65 34.58 15.72
C ASP A 138 -11.50 35.31 14.65
N GLY A 139 -11.00 36.42 14.08
CA GLY A 139 -11.69 37.21 13.06
C GLY A 139 -11.71 36.60 11.66
N ASP A 140 -10.81 35.67 11.36
CA ASP A 140 -10.68 35.06 10.02
C ASP A 140 -11.50 33.77 9.86
N LEU A 141 -11.97 33.20 10.97
CA LEU A 141 -12.75 31.97 10.98
C LEU A 141 -14.24 32.28 10.84
N ARG A 142 -14.84 31.81 9.75
CA ARG A 142 -16.28 31.94 9.48
C ARG A 142 -16.97 30.58 9.70
N PRO A 143 -17.98 30.48 10.58
CA PRO A 143 -18.69 29.21 10.77
C PRO A 143 -19.37 28.76 9.48
N LEU A 144 -19.64 27.47 9.31
CA LEU A 144 -20.48 27.03 8.18
C LEU A 144 -21.96 27.11 8.60
N PRO A 145 -22.86 27.69 7.78
CA PRO A 145 -24.29 27.68 8.06
C PRO A 145 -24.83 26.24 8.13
N LEU A 146 -25.74 25.97 9.07
CA LEU A 146 -26.33 24.64 9.27
C LEU A 146 -27.53 24.36 8.36
N ASP A 147 -27.49 24.91 7.16
CA ASP A 147 -28.51 24.61 6.17
C ASP A 147 -28.33 23.18 5.63
N PRO A 148 -29.42 22.52 5.17
CA PRO A 148 -29.36 21.16 4.66
C PRO A 148 -28.35 20.96 3.52
N LEU A 149 -28.15 21.96 2.65
CA LEU A 149 -27.23 21.85 1.52
C LEU A 149 -25.78 21.86 1.99
N SER A 150 -25.43 22.77 2.90
CA SER A 150 -24.10 22.84 3.52
C SER A 150 -23.77 21.55 4.29
N THR A 151 -24.77 20.99 4.98
CA THR A 151 -24.61 19.71 5.69
C THR A 151 -24.33 18.56 4.71
N ILE A 152 -25.04 18.49 3.58
CA ILE A 152 -24.82 17.47 2.54
C ILE A 152 -23.42 17.61 1.93
N SER A 153 -22.99 18.84 1.62
CA SER A 153 -21.66 19.08 1.02
C SER A 153 -20.53 18.69 1.98
N VAL A 154 -20.67 19.01 3.27
CA VAL A 154 -19.72 18.61 4.32
C VAL A 154 -19.73 17.09 4.53
N GLN A 155 -20.90 16.44 4.52
CA GLN A 155 -20.99 14.97 4.57
C GLN A 155 -20.30 14.32 3.37
N LYS A 156 -20.45 14.89 2.17
CA LYS A 156 -19.75 14.42 0.96
C LYS A 156 -18.24 14.55 1.09
N LEU A 157 -17.75 15.65 1.66
CA LEU A 157 -16.33 15.83 1.96
C LEU A 157 -15.83 14.77 2.94
N TYR A 158 -16.53 14.55 4.05
CA TYR A 158 -16.16 13.52 5.04
C TYR A 158 -16.21 12.09 4.48
N GLY A 159 -17.10 11.83 3.53
CA GLY A 159 -17.18 10.54 2.83
C GLY A 159 -16.07 10.34 1.79
N THR A 160 -15.33 11.39 1.43
CA THR A 160 -14.27 11.30 0.41
C THR A 160 -12.98 10.77 1.03
N ASN A 161 -12.53 9.60 0.57
CA ASN A 161 -11.26 9.01 0.99
C ASN A 161 -10.09 9.69 0.27
N HIS A 162 -9.00 9.97 0.99
CA HIS A 162 -7.75 10.48 0.43
C HIS A 162 -6.92 9.37 -0.25
N ARG A 163 -7.12 8.12 0.15
CA ARG A 163 -6.36 7.00 -0.40
C ARG A 163 -6.79 6.62 -1.81
N PHE A 164 -5.85 6.16 -2.60
CA PHE A 164 -6.09 5.57 -3.92
C PHE A 164 -6.54 4.13 -3.79
N ASP A 165 -7.76 3.87 -4.25
CA ASP A 165 -8.37 2.55 -4.26
C ASP A 165 -7.90 1.80 -5.53
N THR A 166 -7.12 0.74 -5.33
CA THR A 166 -6.44 0.00 -6.41
C THR A 166 -6.80 -1.47 -6.38
N LYS A 167 -7.09 -2.04 -7.55
CA LYS A 167 -7.34 -3.47 -7.74
C LYS A 167 -6.23 -4.08 -8.57
N ILE A 168 -5.70 -5.22 -8.11
CA ILE A 168 -4.61 -5.92 -8.79
C ILE A 168 -4.96 -7.39 -8.90
N GLY A 169 -4.96 -7.93 -10.11
CA GLY A 169 -5.18 -9.35 -10.35
C GLY A 169 -3.96 -10.17 -9.93
N VAL A 170 -4.17 -11.32 -9.30
CA VAL A 170 -3.08 -12.27 -8.99
C VAL A 170 -3.42 -13.65 -9.55
N LEU A 171 -2.54 -14.15 -10.41
CA LEU A 171 -2.70 -15.40 -11.15
C LEU A 171 -1.57 -16.37 -10.80
N TYR A 172 -1.87 -17.67 -10.85
CA TYR A 172 -0.91 -18.74 -10.64
C TYR A 172 -0.91 -19.68 -11.85
N SER A 173 0.27 -19.91 -12.42
CA SER A 173 0.50 -20.84 -13.51
C SER A 173 1.52 -21.89 -13.11
N GLY A 174 1.10 -23.16 -13.18
CA GLY A 174 1.92 -24.30 -12.76
C GLY A 174 2.77 -24.89 -13.89
N ASP A 175 2.45 -24.59 -15.15
CA ASP A 175 3.12 -25.17 -16.31
C ASP A 175 3.26 -24.18 -17.48
N ILE A 176 4.14 -24.50 -18.43
CA ILE A 176 4.52 -23.59 -19.53
C ILE A 176 3.41 -23.36 -20.56
N ASN A 177 2.56 -24.36 -20.79
CA ASN A 177 1.59 -24.39 -21.88
C ASN A 177 0.16 -24.47 -21.33
N GLU A 178 -0.14 -23.70 -20.29
CA GLU A 178 -1.48 -23.63 -19.75
C GLU A 178 -2.36 -22.70 -20.60
N SER A 179 -3.61 -23.11 -20.80
CA SER A 179 -4.64 -22.25 -21.39
C SER A 179 -5.15 -21.23 -20.37
N GLN A 180 -5.81 -20.16 -20.82
CA GLN A 180 -6.46 -19.20 -19.92
C GLN A 180 -7.38 -19.89 -18.90
N GLN A 181 -8.16 -20.87 -19.36
CA GLN A 181 -9.09 -21.63 -18.54
C GLN A 181 -8.34 -22.44 -17.48
N THR A 182 -7.25 -23.09 -17.85
CA THR A 182 -6.42 -23.87 -16.91
C THR A 182 -5.83 -23.00 -15.80
N VAL A 183 -5.32 -21.82 -16.14
CA VAL A 183 -4.79 -20.85 -15.17
C VAL A 183 -5.90 -20.34 -14.24
N LEU A 184 -7.07 -20.01 -14.79
CA LEU A 184 -8.21 -19.52 -14.02
C LEU A 184 -8.92 -20.60 -13.21
N SER A 185 -8.71 -21.89 -13.49
CA SER A 185 -9.32 -23.01 -12.77
C SER A 185 -8.45 -23.57 -11.63
N LYS A 186 -7.31 -22.95 -11.31
CA LYS A 186 -6.48 -23.36 -10.17
C LYS A 186 -7.13 -22.96 -8.85
N SER A 187 -7.16 -23.88 -7.89
CA SER A 187 -7.57 -23.60 -6.51
C SER A 187 -6.35 -23.42 -5.61
N LEU A 188 -6.52 -22.82 -4.42
CA LEU A 188 -5.42 -22.61 -3.47
C LEU A 188 -4.63 -23.90 -3.15
N PRO A 189 -5.27 -25.08 -2.92
CA PRO A 189 -4.55 -26.35 -2.75
C PRO A 189 -3.60 -26.73 -3.90
N ASP A 190 -3.91 -26.33 -5.14
CA ASP A 190 -3.10 -26.63 -6.34
C ASP A 190 -1.86 -25.74 -6.47
N THR A 191 -1.71 -24.74 -5.61
CA THR A 191 -0.62 -23.77 -5.64
C THR A 191 0.59 -24.21 -4.81
N SER A 192 1.77 -23.74 -5.20
CA SER A 192 3.01 -24.04 -4.46
C SER A 192 3.08 -23.34 -3.11
N PRO A 193 3.83 -23.91 -2.14
CA PRO A 193 4.12 -23.25 -0.86
C PRO A 193 4.74 -21.86 -1.01
N HIS A 194 5.66 -21.68 -1.98
CA HIS A 194 6.30 -20.39 -2.23
C HIS A 194 5.32 -19.32 -2.70
N PHE A 195 4.34 -19.70 -3.52
CA PHE A 195 3.28 -18.77 -3.94
C PHE A 195 2.44 -18.33 -2.74
N ARG A 196 2.05 -19.25 -1.87
CA ARG A 196 1.26 -18.97 -0.66
C ARG A 196 2.01 -18.06 0.31
N GLU A 197 3.31 -18.30 0.49
CA GLU A 197 4.19 -17.46 1.30
C GLU A 197 4.35 -16.05 0.69
N PHE A 198 4.49 -15.98 -0.64
CA PHE A 198 4.50 -14.69 -1.35
C PHE A 198 3.20 -13.91 -1.15
N LEU A 199 2.03 -14.56 -1.24
CA LEU A 199 0.73 -13.92 -0.97
C LEU A 199 0.68 -13.34 0.45
N HIS A 200 1.22 -14.06 1.44
CA HIS A 200 1.29 -13.57 2.82
C HIS A 200 2.23 -12.36 2.98
N GLY A 201 3.31 -12.28 2.21
CA GLY A 201 4.17 -11.09 2.17
C GLY A 201 3.57 -9.93 1.38
N LEU A 202 2.64 -10.21 0.47
CA LEU A 202 2.06 -9.22 -0.44
C LEU A 202 1.09 -8.28 0.31
N GLY A 203 0.37 -8.79 1.30
CA GLY A 203 -0.53 -8.04 2.16
C GLY A 203 -1.14 -8.92 3.26
N TRP A 204 -2.10 -8.37 4.00
CA TRP A 204 -2.85 -9.10 5.02
C TRP A 204 -3.90 -10.00 4.38
N VAL A 205 -3.96 -11.24 4.83
CA VAL A 205 -5.08 -12.14 4.49
C VAL A 205 -6.29 -11.73 5.33
N ILE A 206 -7.37 -11.35 4.65
CA ILE A 206 -8.58 -10.79 5.28
C ILE A 206 -9.80 -11.68 5.03
N SER A 207 -10.77 -11.61 5.94
CA SER A 207 -12.13 -12.14 5.77
C SER A 207 -12.95 -11.15 4.97
N LEU A 208 -13.52 -11.56 3.82
CA LEU A 208 -14.35 -10.64 3.02
C LEU A 208 -15.61 -10.16 3.77
N PRO A 209 -16.35 -11.00 4.52
CA PRO A 209 -17.52 -10.55 5.28
C PRO A 209 -17.24 -9.59 6.43
N GLU A 210 -16.03 -9.58 6.96
CA GLU A 210 -15.66 -8.76 8.13
C GLU A 210 -14.77 -7.58 7.74
N HIS A 211 -14.35 -7.49 6.48
CA HIS A 211 -13.49 -6.42 5.99
C HIS A 211 -14.28 -5.12 5.84
N SER A 212 -13.77 -4.05 6.46
CA SER A 212 -14.38 -2.72 6.41
C SER A 212 -13.62 -1.73 5.52
N GLY A 213 -12.57 -2.17 4.83
CA GLY A 213 -11.78 -1.33 3.93
C GLY A 213 -12.32 -1.30 2.51
N PHE A 214 -11.52 -0.82 1.56
CA PHE A 214 -11.83 -0.90 0.14
C PHE A 214 -12.09 -2.36 -0.28
N ASP A 215 -13.25 -2.59 -0.90
CA ASP A 215 -13.81 -3.91 -1.21
C ASP A 215 -13.33 -4.46 -2.57
N GLY A 216 -12.74 -3.62 -3.42
CA GLY A 216 -12.30 -3.99 -4.76
C GLY A 216 -13.41 -4.52 -5.67
N ASN A 217 -14.67 -4.17 -5.42
CA ASN A 217 -15.86 -4.77 -6.04
C ASN A 217 -15.97 -6.29 -5.84
N LEU A 218 -15.34 -6.86 -4.80
CA LEU A 218 -15.57 -8.25 -4.40
C LEU A 218 -16.87 -8.33 -3.60
N ASP A 219 -17.54 -9.48 -3.67
CA ASP A 219 -18.73 -9.73 -2.88
C ASP A 219 -18.38 -9.98 -1.40
N MET A 220 -18.80 -9.06 -0.54
CA MET A 220 -18.59 -9.13 0.91
C MET A 220 -19.69 -9.93 1.63
N ILE A 221 -20.83 -10.23 0.99
CA ILE A 221 -22.01 -10.76 1.71
C ILE A 221 -22.32 -12.20 1.31
N THR A 222 -22.37 -12.49 0.01
CA THR A 222 -22.87 -13.77 -0.51
C THR A 222 -21.78 -14.79 -0.81
N PHE A 223 -20.53 -14.52 -0.39
CA PHE A 223 -19.35 -15.37 -0.58
C PHE A 223 -19.04 -15.74 -2.04
N LYS A 224 -19.64 -15.07 -3.04
CA LYS A 224 -19.44 -15.39 -4.47
C LYS A 224 -18.02 -15.10 -4.93
N SER A 225 -17.35 -14.14 -4.29
CA SER A 225 -15.95 -13.80 -4.55
C SER A 225 -14.97 -14.57 -3.66
N GLY A 226 -15.46 -15.43 -2.76
CA GLY A 226 -14.65 -16.19 -1.82
C GLY A 226 -14.96 -15.82 -0.37
N ALA A 227 -14.32 -16.52 0.56
CA ALA A 227 -14.35 -16.17 1.98
C ALA A 227 -13.23 -15.20 2.36
N SER A 228 -12.13 -15.19 1.60
CA SER A 228 -10.95 -14.40 1.91
C SER A 228 -10.28 -13.83 0.68
N SER A 229 -9.45 -12.82 0.92
CA SER A 229 -8.60 -12.19 -0.08
C SER A 229 -7.32 -11.66 0.57
N VAL A 230 -6.43 -11.08 -0.24
CA VAL A 230 -5.26 -10.35 0.25
C VAL A 230 -5.52 -8.85 0.09
N TYR A 231 -5.24 -8.10 1.16
CA TYR A 231 -5.44 -6.66 1.23
C TYR A 231 -4.19 -5.95 1.74
N TYR A 232 -3.91 -4.76 1.22
CA TYR A 232 -2.84 -3.90 1.71
C TYR A 232 -3.31 -2.46 1.77
N ALA A 233 -2.80 -1.70 2.73
CA ALA A 233 -3.04 -0.27 2.84
C ALA A 233 -1.85 0.41 3.50
N ASP A 234 -1.54 1.61 3.01
CA ASP A 234 -0.64 2.55 3.66
C ASP A 234 -1.31 3.93 3.76
N PHE A 235 -0.52 4.99 3.96
CA PHE A 235 -1.04 6.34 4.08
C PHE A 235 -1.76 6.78 2.79
N GLU A 236 -1.26 6.43 1.61
CA GLU A 236 -1.75 6.95 0.34
C GLU A 236 -2.58 5.93 -0.45
N ASN A 237 -2.42 4.64 -0.19
CA ASN A 237 -2.95 3.58 -1.05
C ASN A 237 -3.81 2.58 -0.27
N GLN A 238 -4.85 2.06 -0.93
CA GLN A 238 -5.56 0.85 -0.53
C GLN A 238 -5.60 -0.12 -1.71
N LEU A 239 -5.15 -1.34 -1.51
CA LEU A 239 -5.02 -2.37 -2.54
C LEU A 239 -5.86 -3.57 -2.16
N MET A 240 -6.79 -3.92 -3.05
CA MET A 240 -7.48 -5.22 -3.02
C MET A 240 -6.88 -6.12 -4.10
N PHE A 241 -6.34 -7.27 -3.70
CA PHE A 241 -5.79 -8.24 -4.65
C PHE A 241 -6.87 -9.23 -5.07
N HIS A 242 -7.16 -9.32 -6.37
CA HIS A 242 -8.06 -10.33 -6.93
C HIS A 242 -7.28 -11.62 -7.16
N VAL A 243 -7.13 -12.42 -6.10
CA VAL A 243 -6.35 -13.66 -6.12
C VAL A 243 -7.18 -14.81 -6.68
N ALA A 244 -6.92 -15.23 -7.93
CA ALA A 244 -7.70 -16.26 -8.60
C ALA A 244 -7.84 -17.55 -7.77
N PRO A 245 -6.75 -18.10 -7.20
CA PRO A 245 -6.83 -19.31 -6.37
C PRO A 245 -7.69 -19.20 -5.10
N LEU A 246 -7.95 -17.98 -4.58
CA LEU A 246 -8.81 -17.75 -3.41
C LEU A 246 -10.29 -17.54 -3.76
N MET A 247 -10.61 -17.26 -5.03
CA MET A 247 -11.99 -17.13 -5.48
C MET A 247 -12.64 -18.52 -5.63
N PRO A 248 -13.96 -18.67 -5.51
CA PRO A 248 -14.64 -19.93 -5.77
C PRO A 248 -14.49 -20.36 -7.24
N LEU A 249 -14.47 -21.66 -7.48
CA LEU A 249 -14.61 -22.20 -8.84
C LEU A 249 -16.09 -22.23 -9.22
N SER A 250 -16.38 -21.91 -10.48
CA SER A 250 -17.70 -22.12 -11.08
C SER A 250 -17.71 -23.38 -11.93
N ASP A 251 -18.87 -23.98 -12.17
CA ASP A 251 -19.01 -25.10 -13.10
C ASP A 251 -18.82 -24.70 -14.58
N ASP A 252 -18.81 -23.39 -14.86
CA ASP A 252 -18.52 -22.86 -16.18
C ASP A 252 -17.03 -23.03 -16.56
N SER A 253 -16.78 -23.66 -17.70
CA SER A 253 -15.45 -23.89 -18.27
C SER A 253 -14.63 -22.60 -18.45
N GLN A 254 -15.27 -21.45 -18.66
CA GLN A 254 -14.59 -20.18 -18.86
C GLN A 254 -14.28 -19.43 -17.57
N GLN A 255 -14.78 -19.92 -16.42
CA GLN A 255 -14.63 -19.28 -15.11
C GLN A 255 -15.02 -17.79 -15.16
N ILE A 256 -16.17 -17.46 -15.78
CA ILE A 256 -16.61 -16.08 -16.06
C ILE A 256 -16.56 -15.20 -14.80
N GLY A 257 -16.91 -15.73 -13.62
CA GLY A 257 -16.85 -14.99 -12.36
C GLY A 257 -15.45 -14.46 -12.06
N ARG A 258 -14.44 -15.34 -12.06
CA ARG A 258 -13.03 -14.97 -11.86
C ARG A 258 -12.52 -14.05 -12.96
N LYS A 259 -12.87 -14.36 -14.21
CA LYS A 259 -12.49 -13.58 -15.39
C LYS A 259 -13.05 -12.15 -15.35
N ARG A 260 -14.26 -11.96 -14.83
CA ARG A 260 -14.89 -10.64 -14.67
C ARG A 260 -14.13 -9.73 -13.70
N HIS A 261 -13.53 -10.30 -12.67
CA HIS A 261 -12.70 -9.54 -11.73
C HIS A 261 -11.31 -9.32 -12.35
N ILE A 262 -10.55 -10.41 -12.51
CA ILE A 262 -9.12 -10.36 -12.86
C ILE A 262 -8.87 -9.86 -14.30
N GLY A 263 -9.74 -10.20 -15.24
CA GLY A 263 -9.62 -9.78 -16.64
C GLY A 263 -9.88 -8.28 -16.85
N ASN A 264 -10.46 -7.61 -15.85
CA ASN A 264 -10.72 -6.16 -15.88
C ASN A 264 -9.70 -5.36 -15.06
N ASP A 265 -8.76 -6.02 -14.37
CA ASP A 265 -7.74 -5.34 -13.60
C ASP A 265 -6.63 -4.80 -14.52
N PRO A 266 -6.31 -3.49 -14.48
CA PRO A 266 -5.26 -2.93 -15.33
C PRO A 266 -3.87 -3.52 -15.08
N VAL A 267 -3.62 -4.00 -13.86
CA VAL A 267 -2.32 -4.57 -13.46
C VAL A 267 -2.56 -6.00 -12.97
N GLN A 268 -1.75 -6.95 -13.47
CA GLN A 268 -1.77 -8.34 -12.99
C GLN A 268 -0.39 -8.78 -12.52
N ILE A 269 -0.35 -9.48 -11.39
CA ILE A 269 0.79 -10.23 -10.90
C ILE A 269 0.60 -11.69 -11.31
N ILE A 270 1.59 -12.28 -11.96
CA ILE A 270 1.52 -13.64 -12.49
C ILE A 270 2.65 -14.44 -11.87
N TRP A 271 2.32 -15.46 -11.10
CA TRP A 271 3.28 -16.44 -10.62
C TRP A 271 3.41 -17.58 -11.62
N SER A 272 4.62 -17.90 -12.05
CA SER A 272 4.89 -19.03 -12.95
C SER A 272 5.92 -19.96 -12.33
N GLU A 273 5.52 -21.22 -12.08
CA GLU A 273 6.39 -22.23 -11.45
C GLU A 273 7.60 -22.63 -12.31
N LYS A 274 7.56 -22.37 -13.61
CA LYS A 274 8.61 -22.77 -14.54
C LYS A 274 9.49 -21.56 -14.84
N GLU A 275 10.81 -21.74 -14.83
CA GLU A 275 11.80 -20.67 -15.15
C GLU A 275 11.77 -20.20 -16.64
N ILE A 276 10.74 -20.57 -17.40
CA ILE A 276 10.56 -20.26 -18.82
C ILE A 276 9.66 -19.04 -18.97
N ASN A 277 9.90 -18.24 -20.01
CA ASN A 277 9.11 -17.04 -20.27
C ASN A 277 7.63 -17.36 -20.43
N TYR A 278 6.83 -16.82 -19.52
CA TYR A 278 5.39 -16.92 -19.54
C TYR A 278 4.83 -16.14 -20.74
N ASN A 279 3.91 -16.78 -21.46
CA ASN A 279 3.19 -16.15 -22.54
C ASN A 279 2.09 -15.23 -21.98
N THR A 280 2.33 -13.92 -22.01
CA THR A 280 1.34 -12.95 -21.51
C THR A 280 0.01 -13.03 -22.25
N TYR A 281 -0.01 -13.44 -23.53
CA TYR A 281 -1.23 -13.55 -24.31
C TYR A 281 -2.23 -14.57 -23.75
N THR A 282 -1.78 -15.51 -22.90
CA THR A 282 -2.64 -16.51 -22.26
C THR A 282 -3.71 -15.87 -21.38
N THR A 283 -3.38 -14.81 -20.64
CA THR A 283 -4.31 -14.17 -19.68
C THR A 283 -4.61 -12.71 -20.03
N THR A 284 -4.00 -12.18 -21.10
CA THR A 284 -4.20 -10.79 -21.53
C THR A 284 -5.64 -10.55 -21.97
N SER A 285 -6.20 -9.49 -21.41
CA SER A 285 -7.43 -8.81 -21.78
C SER A 285 -7.10 -7.42 -22.31
N GLN A 286 -8.03 -6.82 -23.06
CA GLN A 286 -7.88 -5.46 -23.58
C GLN A 286 -7.61 -4.42 -22.47
N PHE A 287 -8.12 -4.68 -21.26
CA PHE A 287 -8.02 -3.79 -20.11
C PHE A 287 -6.64 -3.84 -19.44
N ASN A 288 -5.90 -4.94 -19.57
CA ASN A 288 -4.60 -5.06 -18.92
C ASN A 288 -3.59 -4.10 -19.55
N GLN A 289 -2.82 -3.43 -18.70
CA GLN A 289 -1.83 -2.42 -19.04
C GLN A 289 -0.42 -2.90 -18.68
N ALA A 290 -0.28 -3.60 -17.55
CA ALA A 290 0.98 -4.14 -17.06
C ALA A 290 0.84 -5.55 -16.47
N HIS A 291 1.87 -6.36 -16.68
CA HIS A 291 2.06 -7.70 -16.10
C HIS A 291 3.39 -7.74 -15.35
N ILE A 292 3.34 -8.16 -14.08
CA ILE A 292 4.52 -8.41 -13.24
C ILE A 292 4.60 -9.91 -13.05
N ILE A 293 5.59 -10.55 -13.69
CA ILE A 293 5.67 -12.01 -13.78
C ILE A 293 6.81 -12.49 -12.89
N ILE A 294 6.52 -13.43 -11.99
CA ILE A 294 7.46 -13.95 -10.99
C ILE A 294 7.80 -15.39 -11.33
N TYR A 295 9.09 -15.69 -11.34
CA TYR A 295 9.65 -17.03 -11.54
C TYR A 295 10.51 -17.40 -10.33
N PRO A 296 10.13 -18.42 -9.53
CA PRO A 296 11.03 -18.98 -8.53
C PRO A 296 12.22 -19.64 -9.25
N LEU A 297 13.44 -19.36 -8.79
CA LEU A 297 14.65 -19.97 -9.32
C LEU A 297 15.15 -21.07 -8.39
N ASN A 298 15.86 -22.04 -8.96
CA ASN A 298 16.54 -23.09 -8.20
C ASN A 298 17.62 -22.57 -7.22
N THR A 299 18.01 -21.30 -7.35
CA THR A 299 19.03 -20.63 -6.54
C THR A 299 18.48 -19.90 -5.31
N ALA A 300 17.23 -20.18 -4.91
CA ALA A 300 16.55 -19.50 -3.80
C ALA A 300 16.31 -17.99 -4.02
N LEU A 301 16.44 -17.55 -5.27
CA LEU A 301 16.12 -16.21 -5.75
C LEU A 301 14.91 -16.26 -6.66
N PHE A 302 14.40 -15.09 -7.04
CA PHE A 302 13.25 -14.96 -7.91
C PHE A 302 13.59 -14.05 -9.07
N ARG A 303 13.31 -14.48 -10.30
CA ARG A 303 13.32 -13.57 -11.45
C ARG A 303 11.96 -12.91 -11.57
N VAL A 304 11.95 -11.59 -11.70
CA VAL A 304 10.73 -10.82 -11.94
C VAL A 304 10.86 -10.10 -13.27
N ASP A 305 9.91 -10.39 -14.16
CA ASP A 305 9.80 -9.73 -15.46
C ASP A 305 8.62 -8.77 -15.46
N VAL A 306 8.88 -7.50 -15.81
CA VAL A 306 7.83 -6.47 -15.92
C VAL A 306 7.58 -6.17 -17.39
N LYS A 307 6.35 -6.46 -17.86
CA LYS A 307 5.88 -6.20 -19.22
C LYS A 307 4.72 -5.23 -19.18
N TYR A 308 4.69 -4.22 -20.04
CA TYR A 308 3.62 -3.23 -20.06
C TYR A 308 3.44 -2.63 -21.46
N LYS A 309 2.29 -2.01 -21.71
CA LYS A 309 2.00 -1.36 -22.99
C LYS A 309 2.86 -0.11 -23.19
N ASN A 310 3.29 0.14 -24.44
CA ASN A 310 4.13 1.30 -24.80
C ASN A 310 3.51 2.67 -24.48
N THR A 311 2.20 2.73 -24.23
CA THR A 311 1.48 3.95 -23.84
C THR A 311 1.76 4.37 -22.39
N MET A 312 2.30 3.47 -21.56
CA MET A 312 2.62 3.78 -20.16
C MET A 312 4.01 4.40 -20.03
N LYS A 313 4.14 5.33 -19.07
CA LYS A 313 5.43 5.83 -18.64
C LYS A 313 6.14 4.78 -17.81
N TRP A 314 7.45 4.95 -17.61
CA TRP A 314 8.18 4.09 -16.69
C TRP A 314 7.64 4.26 -15.26
N PHE A 315 7.55 3.13 -14.53
CA PHE A 315 7.08 3.05 -13.16
C PHE A 315 7.86 2.02 -12.34
N GLY A 316 7.78 2.14 -11.02
CA GLY A 316 8.16 1.10 -10.06
C GLY A 316 9.67 0.83 -9.94
N PRO A 317 10.09 0.14 -8.85
CA PRO A 317 11.48 -0.23 -8.64
C PRO A 317 11.96 -1.40 -9.52
N LEU A 318 11.07 -2.32 -9.91
CA LEU A 318 11.43 -3.47 -10.77
C LEU A 318 11.36 -3.08 -12.25
N ARG A 319 12.39 -3.45 -13.02
CA ARG A 319 12.50 -3.10 -14.44
C ARG A 319 12.95 -4.28 -15.27
N GLY A 320 12.35 -4.44 -16.45
CA GLY A 320 12.70 -5.51 -17.38
C GLY A 320 12.71 -6.86 -16.66
N SER A 321 13.80 -7.61 -16.80
CA SER A 321 14.07 -8.82 -16.02
C SER A 321 15.02 -8.51 -14.86
N THR A 322 14.55 -8.66 -13.62
CA THR A 322 15.30 -8.37 -12.39
C THR A 322 15.36 -9.60 -11.49
N ILE A 323 16.50 -9.86 -10.85
CA ILE A 323 16.64 -10.92 -9.84
C ILE A 323 16.43 -10.31 -8.45
N VAL A 324 15.57 -10.92 -7.64
CA VAL A 324 15.13 -10.42 -6.34
C VAL A 324 15.25 -11.53 -5.29
N SER A 325 15.64 -11.17 -4.07
CA SER A 325 15.64 -12.09 -2.94
C SER A 325 14.23 -12.34 -2.41
N LYS A 326 14.03 -13.50 -1.78
CA LYS A 326 12.76 -13.89 -1.17
C LYS A 326 12.15 -12.80 -0.26
N LYS A 327 12.97 -12.23 0.63
CA LYS A 327 12.55 -11.22 1.61
C LYS A 327 12.08 -9.91 0.97
N ALA A 328 12.70 -9.49 -0.13
CA ALA A 328 12.37 -8.22 -0.79
C ALA A 328 11.24 -8.35 -1.83
N LEU A 329 10.99 -9.57 -2.32
CA LEU A 329 10.07 -9.85 -3.43
C LEU A 329 8.67 -9.26 -3.23
N PRO A 330 7.94 -9.51 -2.13
CA PRO A 330 6.56 -9.03 -2.01
C PRO A 330 6.44 -7.51 -2.00
N SER A 331 7.31 -6.83 -1.26
CA SER A 331 7.34 -5.37 -1.19
C SER A 331 7.71 -4.73 -2.53
N LEU A 332 8.73 -5.25 -3.23
CA LEU A 332 9.14 -4.71 -4.53
C LEU A 332 8.06 -4.93 -5.61
N VAL A 333 7.41 -6.09 -5.61
CA VAL A 333 6.29 -6.37 -6.53
C VAL A 333 5.12 -5.44 -6.23
N ARG A 334 4.75 -5.26 -4.96
CA ARG A 334 3.68 -4.35 -4.55
C ARG A 334 3.94 -2.91 -4.96
N GLN A 335 5.13 -2.37 -4.68
CA GLN A 335 5.50 -1.01 -5.09
C GLN A 335 5.54 -0.85 -6.61
N THR A 336 5.95 -1.89 -7.34
CA THR A 336 5.90 -1.89 -8.81
C THR A 336 4.48 -1.87 -9.33
N ALA A 337 3.57 -2.62 -8.71
CA ALA A 337 2.15 -2.66 -9.08
C ALA A 337 1.44 -1.32 -8.80
N ILE A 338 1.73 -0.68 -7.65
CA ILE A 338 1.24 0.68 -7.33
C ILE A 338 1.75 1.68 -8.37
N GLY A 339 3.05 1.66 -8.68
CA GLY A 339 3.63 2.51 -9.70
C GLY A 339 2.98 2.31 -11.08
N ALA A 340 2.70 1.07 -11.46
CA ALA A 340 2.01 0.75 -12.71
C ALA A 340 0.60 1.36 -12.73
N MET A 341 -0.17 1.21 -11.64
CA MET A 341 -1.50 1.79 -11.53
C MET A 341 -1.46 3.32 -11.62
N ASN A 342 -0.52 3.95 -10.93
CA ASN A 342 -0.35 5.40 -10.98
C ASN A 342 0.00 5.89 -12.39
N SER A 343 0.89 5.18 -13.10
CA SER A 343 1.20 5.51 -14.49
C SER A 343 -0.01 5.33 -15.41
N TYR A 344 -0.86 4.33 -15.16
CA TYR A 344 -2.10 4.13 -15.93
C TYR A 344 -3.10 5.24 -15.64
N ASN A 345 -3.33 5.57 -14.38
CA ASN A 345 -4.22 6.64 -13.95
C ASN A 345 -3.85 7.99 -14.58
N ILE A 346 -2.56 8.36 -14.56
CA ILE A 346 -2.07 9.60 -15.18
C ILE A 346 -2.27 9.61 -16.71
N SER A 347 -2.34 8.44 -17.36
CA SER A 347 -2.59 8.36 -18.80
C SER A 347 -4.06 8.60 -19.19
N ILE A 348 -4.99 8.56 -18.23
CA ILE A 348 -6.41 8.83 -18.48
C ILE A 348 -6.61 10.35 -18.50
N GLU A 349 -7.13 10.87 -19.61
CA GLU A 349 -7.26 12.32 -19.89
C GLU A 349 -7.99 13.11 -18.80
N HIS A 350 -8.98 12.49 -18.15
CA HIS A 350 -9.83 13.14 -17.14
C HIS A 350 -9.54 12.63 -15.72
N PHE A 351 -8.37 12.03 -15.49
CA PHE A 351 -7.97 11.58 -14.17
C PHE A 351 -7.81 12.78 -13.23
N ARG A 352 -8.46 12.72 -12.07
CA ARG A 352 -8.27 13.67 -10.98
C ARG A 352 -7.75 12.92 -9.76
N ASP A 353 -6.67 13.43 -9.22
CA ASP A 353 -6.15 13.01 -7.92
C ASP A 353 -7.24 13.21 -6.84
N LYS A 354 -7.32 12.27 -5.89
CA LYS A 354 -8.21 12.33 -4.73
C LYS A 354 -8.01 13.63 -3.93
N LEU A 355 -6.77 14.09 -3.77
CA LEU A 355 -6.50 15.36 -3.08
C LEU A 355 -7.00 16.57 -3.88
N SER A 356 -6.89 16.54 -5.21
CA SER A 356 -7.47 17.57 -6.08
C SER A 356 -9.00 17.58 -6.00
N ILE A 357 -9.64 16.42 -5.90
CA ILE A 357 -11.09 16.30 -5.70
C ILE A 357 -11.48 16.89 -4.34
N ILE A 358 -10.77 16.54 -3.26
CA ILE A 358 -11.00 17.07 -1.91
C ILE A 358 -10.83 18.59 -1.91
N SER A 359 -9.75 19.11 -2.51
CA SER A 359 -9.53 20.55 -2.66
C SER A 359 -10.64 21.24 -3.45
N SER A 360 -11.09 20.65 -4.56
CA SER A 360 -12.20 21.19 -5.35
C SER A 360 -13.51 21.22 -4.55
N LEU A 361 -13.78 20.17 -3.77
CA LEU A 361 -14.96 20.11 -2.89
C LEU A 361 -14.87 21.14 -1.76
N LEU A 362 -13.69 21.36 -1.18
CA LEU A 362 -13.46 22.39 -0.16
C LEU A 362 -13.71 23.78 -0.73
N LEU A 363 -13.14 24.09 -1.90
CA LEU A 363 -13.38 25.38 -2.57
C LEU A 363 -14.85 25.58 -2.91
N GLN A 364 -15.52 24.54 -3.42
CA GLN A 364 -16.96 24.60 -3.67
C GLN A 364 -17.77 24.88 -2.38
N ILE A 365 -17.44 24.22 -1.27
CA ILE A 365 -18.10 24.47 0.03
C ILE A 365 -17.87 25.92 0.49
N ILE A 366 -16.66 26.45 0.29
CA ILE A 366 -16.33 27.84 0.63
C ILE A 366 -17.14 28.80 -0.24
N ASP A 367 -17.17 28.59 -1.56
CA ASP A 367 -17.87 29.45 -2.51
C ASP A 367 -19.40 29.41 -2.30
N ASP A 368 -19.97 28.23 -2.08
CA ASP A 368 -21.41 28.05 -1.82
C ASP A 368 -21.86 28.74 -0.51
N ASN A 369 -20.92 29.02 0.40
CA ASN A 369 -21.19 29.64 1.70
C ASN A 369 -20.66 31.06 1.82
N ASN A 370 -19.91 31.55 0.83
CA ASN A 370 -19.44 32.91 0.77
C ASN A 370 -20.65 33.87 0.66
N GLY A 371 -20.89 34.65 1.72
CA GLY A 371 -21.95 35.65 1.77
C GLY A 371 -23.26 35.21 2.44
N LYS A 372 -23.36 33.97 2.93
CA LYS A 372 -24.48 33.56 3.79
C LYS A 372 -24.33 34.19 5.18
N THR A 373 -25.29 35.00 5.60
CA THR A 373 -25.31 35.63 6.93
C THR A 373 -25.79 34.64 7.99
N TYR A 374 -25.05 34.56 9.10
CA TYR A 374 -25.39 33.72 10.25
C TYR A 374 -26.58 34.32 11.01
N SER A 375 -27.72 33.63 11.03
CA SER A 375 -28.68 33.85 12.11
C SER A 375 -28.10 33.21 13.37
N ASN A 376 -27.93 34.01 14.42
CA ASN A 376 -27.32 33.62 15.68
C ASN A 376 -27.86 32.28 16.21
N HIS A 377 -26.91 31.51 16.75
CA HIS A 377 -27.03 30.28 17.54
C HIS A 377 -26.98 28.95 16.76
N GLU A 378 -26.11 28.06 17.28
CA GLU A 378 -25.99 26.62 17.04
C GLU A 378 -24.85 26.07 16.14
N GLY A 379 -23.89 26.89 15.71
CA GLY A 379 -22.79 26.43 14.83
C GLY A 379 -21.86 25.32 15.37
N ILE A 380 -21.82 25.06 16.69
CA ILE A 380 -20.93 24.04 17.29
C ILE A 380 -21.69 22.82 17.84
N THR A 381 -22.95 23.00 18.24
CA THR A 381 -23.76 21.88 18.74
C THR A 381 -23.95 20.81 17.66
N SER A 382 -24.04 21.18 16.38
CA SER A 382 -24.29 20.24 15.28
C SER A 382 -23.07 19.41 14.82
N LEU A 383 -21.83 19.91 14.96
CA LEU A 383 -20.62 19.10 14.72
C LEU A 383 -20.40 18.04 15.82
N MET A 384 -21.04 18.23 16.98
CA MET A 384 -21.04 17.27 18.10
C MET A 384 -22.34 16.46 18.25
N VAL A 385 -23.37 16.67 17.42
CA VAL A 385 -24.60 15.88 17.50
C VAL A 385 -24.41 14.49 16.87
N LYS A 386 -24.09 13.55 17.78
CA LYS A 386 -24.35 12.10 17.73
C LYS A 386 -23.57 11.25 16.71
N ARG A 387 -22.34 10.90 17.12
CA ARG A 387 -21.88 9.50 17.08
C ARG A 387 -22.18 8.86 18.45
N LYS A 388 -23.47 8.70 18.79
CA LYS A 388 -23.89 7.79 19.86
C LYS A 388 -24.45 6.55 19.18
N LEU A 389 -23.85 5.41 19.54
CA LEU A 389 -24.39 4.06 19.38
C LEU A 389 -25.85 3.99 19.83
#